data_AF-I0AFR9-F1
#
_entry.id   AF-I0AFR9-F1
#
_cell.length_a   1.000
_cell.length_b   1.000
_cell.length_c   1.000
_cell.angle_alpha   90.00
_cell.angle_beta   90.00
_cell.angle_gamma   90.00
#
_symmetry.space_group_name_H-M   'P 1'
#
loop_
_entity.id
_entity.type
_entity.pdbx_description
1 polymer ?
#
loop_
_entity_poly.entity_id
_entity_poly.type
_entity_poly.pdbx_seq_one_letter_code
_entity_poly.pdbx_strand_id
1 'polypeptide(L)' 'MKKAILFNFTVDKDNNQIKVERSFNAPLDLVWAAWTQADILDQWWAPKP' A
#
# COMPACT_ATOMS: atom_id res chain seq x y z
N MET A 1 -21.62 -8.73 3.80
CA MET A 1 -20.86 -8.76 2.52
C MET A 1 -19.43 -8.32 2.81
N LYS A 2 -18.43 -9.20 2.63
CA LYS A 2 -17.01 -8.83 2.82
C LYS A 2 -16.65 -7.77 1.78
N LYS A 3 -16.36 -6.53 2.20
CA LYS A 3 -15.78 -5.52 1.29
C LYS A 3 -14.52 -6.14 0.69
N ALA A 4 -14.54 -6.40 -0.62
CA ALA A 4 -13.36 -6.83 -1.33
C ALA A 4 -12.29 -5.75 -1.11
N ILE A 5 -11.23 -6.12 -0.40
CA ILE A 5 -10.06 -5.29 -0.18
C ILE A 5 -9.43 -5.13 -1.57
N LEU A 6 -9.70 -3.99 -2.22
CA LEU A 6 -9.20 -3.70 -3.56
C LEU A 6 -7.68 -3.63 -3.53
N PHE A 7 -7.05 -4.39 -4.43
CA PHE A 7 -5.64 -4.28 -4.75
C PHE A 7 -5.49 -4.30 -6.28
N ASN A 8 -5.30 -3.12 -6.88
CA ASN A 8 -5.11 -2.95 -8.31
C ASN A 8 -3.68 -2.49 -8.59
N PHE A 9 -3.16 -2.97 -9.72
CA PHE A 9 -1.83 -2.63 -10.20
C PHE A 9 -1.90 -2.39 -11.70
N THR A 10 -1.48 -1.20 -12.15
CA THR A 10 -1.43 -0.82 -13.56
C THR A 10 0.01 -0.44 -13.93
N VAL A 11 0.52 -1.02 -15.01
CA VAL A 11 1.84 -0.71 -15.55
C VAL A 11 1.68 -0.06 -16.90
N ASP A 12 2.08 1.20 -16.98
CA ASP A 12 2.23 1.93 -18.23
C ASP A 12 3.71 1.90 -18.60
N LYS A 13 4.07 0.99 -19.52
CA LYS A 13 5.46 0.79 -19.94
C LYS A 13 5.95 1.91 -20.85
N ASP A 14 5.05 2.50 -21.64
CA ASP A 14 5.41 3.55 -22.59
C ASP A 14 5.82 4.82 -21.83
N ASN A 15 5.15 5.10 -20.71
CA ASN A 15 5.46 6.23 -19.83
C ASN A 15 6.33 5.86 -18.62
N ASN A 16 6.80 4.61 -18.52
CA ASN A 16 7.56 4.09 -17.37
C ASN A 16 6.87 4.36 -16.00
N GLN A 17 5.55 4.25 -15.96
CA GLN A 17 4.75 4.54 -14.77
C GLN A 17 4.12 3.27 -14.20
N ILE A 18 4.14 3.17 -12.87
CA ILE A 18 3.46 2.11 -12.13
C ILE A 18 2.46 2.77 -11.17
N LYS A 19 1.19 2.41 -11.30
CA LYS A 19 0.12 2.84 -10.40
C LYS A 19 -0.33 1.67 -9.53
N VAL A 20 -0.22 1.81 -8.21
CA VAL A 20 -0.66 0.82 -7.23
C VAL A 20 -1.80 1.41 -6.40
N GLU A 21 -2.94 0.74 -6.36
CA GLU A 21 -4.11 1.15 -5.58
C GLU A 21 -4.44 0.05 -4.57
N ARG A 22 -4.46 0.39 -3.28
CA ARG A 22 -4.78 -0.55 -2.21
C ARG A 22 -5.76 0.08 -1.25
N SER A 23 -6.85 -0.63 -0.94
CA SER A 23 -7.83 -0.21 0.06
C SER A 23 -7.59 -0.95 1.37
N PHE A 24 -7.75 -0.26 2.50
CA PHE A 24 -7.65 -0.86 3.83
C PHE A 24 -8.91 -0.53 4.64
N ASN A 25 -9.39 -1.50 5.41
CA ASN A 25 -10.48 -1.28 6.37
C ASN A 25 -9.90 -0.77 7.70
N ALA A 26 -9.25 0.38 7.67
CA ALA A 26 -8.59 1.01 8.80
C ALA A 26 -8.79 2.54 8.75
N PRO A 27 -8.73 3.25 9.91
CA PRO A 27 -8.74 4.70 9.94
C PRO A 27 -7.54 5.32 9.20
N LEU A 28 -7.71 6.54 8.69
CA LEU A 28 -6.67 7.27 7.96
C LEU A 28 -5.38 7.43 8.77
N ASP A 29 -5.51 7.79 10.06
CA ASP A 29 -4.36 8.03 10.94
C ASP A 29 -3.49 6.79 11.12
N LEU A 30 -4.12 5.61 11.18
CA LEU A 30 -3.40 4.35 11.29
C LEU A 30 -2.68 3.98 9.99
N VAL A 31 -3.33 4.22 8.84
CA VAL A 31 -2.69 4.03 7.54
C VAL A 31 -1.50 4.98 7.41
N TRP A 32 -1.65 6.24 7.81
CA TRP A 32 -0.57 7.23 7.78
C TRP A 32 0.61 6.83 8.67
N ALA A 33 0.34 6.39 9.90
CA ALA A 33 1.37 5.88 10.81
C ALA A 33 2.16 4.71 10.19
N ALA A 34 1.47 3.77 9.52
CA ALA A 34 2.11 2.63 8.86
C ALA A 34 3.11 3.00 7.76
N TRP A 35 3.03 4.21 7.20
CA TRP A 35 3.94 4.73 6.18
C TRP A 35 5.00 5.70 6.71
N THR A 36 4.83 6.22 7.93
CA THR A 36 5.67 7.32 8.46
C THR A 36 6.43 6.97 9.73
N GLN A 37 6.01 5.93 10.45
CA GLN A 37 6.70 5.43 11.64
C GLN A 37 7.62 4.28 11.24
N ALA A 38 8.93 4.45 11.45
CA ALA A 38 9.95 3.51 11.00
C ALA A 38 9.76 2.09 11.59
N ASP A 39 9.40 2.02 12.87
CA ASP A 39 9.14 0.78 13.60
C ASP A 39 7.94 0.00 13.08
N ILE A 40 6.93 0.70 12.52
CA ILE A 40 5.80 0.06 11.85
C ILE A 40 6.19 -0.29 10.41
N LEU A 41 6.84 0.63 9.69
CA LEU A 41 7.24 0.44 8.29
C LEU A 41 8.11 -0.82 8.13
N ASP A 42 9.07 -1.04 9.02
CA ASP A 42 9.96 -2.21 9.03
C ASP A 42 9.23 -3.56 9.18
N GLN A 43 7.99 -3.55 9.68
CA GLN A 43 7.20 -4.78 9.86
C GLN A 43 6.56 -5.29 8.57
N TRP A 44 6.38 -4.43 7.56
CA TRP A 44 5.59 -4.80 6.38
C TRP A 44 6.10 -4.25 5.05
N TRP A 45 6.90 -3.20 5.05
CA TRP A 45 7.38 -2.55 3.83
C TRP A 45 8.62 -3.25 3.26
N ALA A 46 8.48 -3.70 2.01
CA ALA A 46 9.51 -4.38 1.22
C ALA A 46 10.05 -5.69 1.83
N PRO A 47 10.41 -6.68 0.99
CA PRO A 47 11.13 -7.85 1.49
C PRO A 47 12.53 -7.45 1.96
N LYS A 48 13.07 -8.22 2.93
CA LYS A 48 14.48 -8.08 3.31
C LYS A 48 15.36 -8.26 2.06
N PRO A 49 16.42 -7.45 1.90
CA PRO A 49 17.34 -7.57 0.78
C PRO A 49 17.98 -8.95 0.69
#